data_AF-A0A1I3ZBR1-F1
#
_entry.id   AF-A0A1I3ZBR1-F1
#
_cell.length_a   1.000
_cell.length_b   1.000
_cell.length_c   1.000
_cell.angle_alpha   90.00
_cell.angle_beta   90.00
_cell.angle_gamma   90.00
#
_symmetry.space_group_name_H-M   'P 1'
#
loop_
_entity.id
_entity.type
_entity.pdbx_description
1 polymer ?
#
loop_
_entity_poly.entity_id
_entity_poly.type
_entity_poly.pdbx_seq_one_letter_code
_entity_poly.pdbx_strand_id
1 'polypeptide(L)'
;MSPPRAHQRANPRVPRPPRVYQRGVKKLTRVKFQDRTLHFTFPQNTGGGRRSAAGFVGPDQVPAFEGDEAWFEMELVEGLPWNYWRAVRQVEGPANA
;
A
#
# COMPACT_ATOMS: atom_id res chain seq x y z
N MET A 1 -23.46 -36.61 -36.49
CA MET A 1 -22.30 -35.70 -36.66
C MET A 1 -22.36 -34.67 -35.54
N SER A 2 -21.34 -34.61 -34.68
CA SER A 2 -21.27 -33.61 -33.60
C SER A 2 -20.73 -32.28 -34.14
N PRO A 3 -21.26 -31.11 -33.75
CA PRO A 3 -20.73 -29.85 -34.22
C PRO A 3 -19.34 -29.59 -33.63
N PRO A 4 -18.45 -28.90 -34.36
CA PRO A 4 -17.11 -28.59 -33.87
C PRO A 4 -17.20 -27.68 -32.66
N ARG A 5 -16.45 -28.02 -31.60
CA ARG A 5 -16.31 -27.16 -30.41
C ARG A 5 -15.79 -25.79 -30.84
N ALA A 6 -16.60 -24.77 -30.63
CA ALA A 6 -16.21 -23.39 -30.84
C ALA A 6 -14.92 -23.10 -30.07
N HIS A 7 -13.89 -22.61 -30.77
CA HIS A 7 -12.66 -22.14 -30.16
C HIS A 7 -13.02 -21.00 -29.21
N GLN A 8 -12.93 -21.25 -27.90
CA GLN A 8 -13.16 -20.26 -26.86
C GLN A 8 -12.10 -19.16 -27.05
N ARG A 9 -12.49 -18.03 -27.63
CA ARG A 9 -11.59 -16.89 -27.80
C ARG A 9 -11.12 -16.43 -26.42
N ALA A 10 -9.81 -16.31 -26.25
CA ALA A 10 -9.24 -15.69 -25.07
C ALA A 10 -9.80 -14.26 -24.97
N ASN A 11 -10.61 -14.00 -23.95
CA ASN A 11 -11.17 -12.68 -23.73
C ASN A 11 -10.01 -11.75 -23.32
N PRO A 12 -9.77 -10.60 -24.00
CA PRO A 12 -8.74 -9.67 -23.58
C PRO A 12 -9.04 -9.26 -22.13
N ARG A 13 -8.12 -9.59 -21.22
CA ARG A 13 -8.27 -9.26 -19.80
C ARG A 13 -8.31 -7.75 -19.70
N VAL A 14 -9.50 -7.20 -19.44
CA VAL A 14 -9.66 -5.80 -19.04
C VAL A 14 -8.69 -5.55 -17.88
N PRO A 15 -7.88 -4.47 -17.92
CA PRO A 15 -7.02 -4.11 -16.79
C PRO A 15 -7.90 -3.95 -15.54
N ARG A 16 -7.80 -4.91 -14.61
CA ARG A 16 -8.50 -4.84 -13.33
C ARG A 16 -7.69 -3.90 -12.43
N PRO A 17 -8.34 -3.03 -11.64
CA PRO A 17 -7.62 -2.30 -10.61
C PRO A 17 -6.90 -3.26 -9.65
N PRO A 18 -5.73 -2.90 -9.13
CA PRO A 18 -4.98 -3.74 -8.19
C PRO A 18 -5.84 -4.12 -6.99
N ARG A 19 -5.72 -5.37 -6.53
CA ARG A 19 -6.44 -5.83 -5.33
C ARG A 19 -5.88 -5.15 -4.08
N VAL A 20 -6.76 -4.82 -3.14
CA VAL A 20 -6.39 -4.38 -1.79
C VAL A 20 -6.51 -5.57 -0.83
N TYR A 21 -5.43 -5.91 -0.14
CA TYR A 21 -5.37 -7.02 0.81
C TYR A 21 -5.64 -6.58 2.26
N GLN A 22 -5.18 -5.39 2.63
CA GLN A 22 -5.34 -4.84 3.98
C GLN A 22 -5.59 -3.34 3.90
N ARG A 23 -6.33 -2.82 4.88
CA ARG A 23 -6.59 -1.39 5.06
C ARG A 23 -6.59 -1.04 6.53
N GLY A 24 -6.04 0.12 6.89
CA GLY A 24 -6.06 0.57 8.28
C GLY A 24 -5.43 1.94 8.48
N VAL A 25 -5.78 2.60 9.58
CA VAL A 25 -5.18 3.89 9.96
C VAL A 25 -3.83 3.64 10.61
N LYS A 26 -2.79 4.31 10.12
CA LYS A 26 -1.42 4.17 10.60
C LYS A 26 -0.76 5.54 10.68
N LYS A 27 0.07 5.73 11.70
CA LYS A 27 0.93 6.91 11.80
C LYS A 27 2.16 6.69 10.93
N LEU A 28 2.34 7.54 9.92
CA LEU A 28 3.53 7.57 9.10
C LEU A 28 4.56 8.51 9.73
N THR A 29 5.81 8.06 9.81
CA THR A 29 6.96 8.88 10.21
C THR A 29 7.88 9.08 9.02
N ARG A 30 8.23 10.32 8.73
CA ARG A 30 9.07 10.73 7.61
C ARG A 30 10.54 10.48 7.94
N VAL A 31 11.22 9.72 7.09
CA VAL A 31 12.67 9.54 7.16
C VAL A 31 13.32 10.45 6.13
N LYS A 32 14.12 11.41 6.60
CA LYS A 32 14.83 12.37 5.76
C LYS A 32 16.33 12.07 5.75
N PHE A 33 16.96 12.42 4.63
CA PHE A 33 18.41 12.58 4.56
C PHE A 33 18.68 13.92 3.91
N GLN A 34 19.36 14.80 4.65
CA GLN A 34 19.44 16.23 4.32
C GLN A 34 18.02 16.81 4.16
N ASP A 35 17.77 17.57 3.09
CA ASP A 35 16.48 18.21 2.82
C ASP A 35 15.52 17.33 1.99
N ARG A 36 15.85 16.05 1.78
CA ARG A 36 15.05 15.13 0.95
C ARG A 36 14.39 14.05 1.79
N THR A 37 13.12 13.79 1.50
CA THR A 37 12.40 12.64 2.05
C THR A 37 12.86 11.38 1.31
N LEU A 38 13.41 10.41 2.05
CA LEU A 38 13.81 9.12 1.48
C LEU A 38 12.63 8.15 1.40
N HIS A 39 11.93 7.98 2.52
CA HIS A 39 10.78 7.10 2.65
C HIS A 39 10.00 7.43 3.93
N PHE A 40 8.87 6.77 4.11
CA PHE A 40 8.06 6.80 5.32
C PHE A 40 8.06 5.43 5.98
N THR A 41 7.96 5.42 7.31
CA THR A 41 7.84 4.19 8.11
C THR A 41 6.59 4.20 8.97
N PHE A 42 6.13 3.03 9.36
CA PHE A 42 5.02 2.88 10.32
C PHE A 42 5.12 1.57 11.09
N PRO A 43 4.54 1.46 12.30
CA PRO A 43 4.49 0.20 13.03
C PRO A 43 3.65 -0.85 12.28
N GLN A 44 4.28 -1.99 11.96
CA GLN A 44 3.62 -3.12 11.34
C GLN A 44 3.52 -4.28 12.32
N ASN A 45 2.30 -4.67 12.67
CA ASN A 45 2.05 -5.81 13.54
C ASN A 45 2.01 -7.09 12.67
N THR A 46 3.18 -7.55 12.24
CA THR A 46 3.28 -8.74 11.40
C THR A 46 3.27 -9.97 12.30
N GLY A 47 2.10 -10.62 12.44
CA GLY A 47 1.88 -11.82 13.25
C GLY A 47 2.65 -13.08 12.83
N GLY A 48 3.72 -12.95 12.06
CA GLY A 48 4.58 -14.04 11.62
C GLY A 48 6.01 -13.55 11.39
N GLY A 49 6.94 -14.04 12.21
CA GLY A 49 8.38 -14.05 11.92
C GLY A 49 9.10 -12.69 11.85
N ARG A 50 9.34 -12.07 13.01
CA ARG A 50 10.56 -11.32 13.45
C ARG A 50 11.41 -10.44 12.51
N ARG A 51 11.09 -10.18 11.24
CA ARG A 51 12.05 -9.52 10.32
C ARG A 51 11.75 -8.07 9.94
N SER A 52 10.59 -7.52 10.29
CA SER A 52 10.44 -6.07 10.34
C SER A 52 9.27 -5.67 11.23
N ALA A 53 9.55 -4.94 12.31
CA ALA A 53 8.54 -4.27 13.12
C ALA A 53 7.97 -3.01 12.41
N ALA A 54 8.58 -2.59 11.30
CA ALA A 54 8.23 -1.40 10.55
C ALA A 54 7.85 -1.72 9.09
N GLY A 55 6.74 -1.15 8.63
CA GLY A 55 6.45 -1.07 7.20
C GLY A 55 7.21 0.11 6.58
N PHE A 56 7.56 -0.02 5.31
CA PHE A 56 8.24 1.02 4.52
C PHE A 56 7.34 1.46 3.37
N VAL A 57 7.34 2.77 3.09
CA VAL A 57 6.52 3.37 2.04
C VAL A 57 7.35 4.40 1.27
N GLY A 58 7.35 4.27 -0.06
CA GLY A 58 8.01 5.24 -0.94
C GLY A 58 7.31 6.62 -0.90
N PRO A 59 8.04 7.72 -1.11
CA PRO A 59 7.46 9.06 -1.06
C PRO A 59 6.45 9.33 -2.17
N ASP A 60 6.51 8.60 -3.27
CA ASP A 60 5.54 8.60 -4.37
C ASP A 60 4.19 7.99 -3.99
N GLN A 61 4.13 7.21 -2.91
CA GLN A 61 2.92 6.55 -2.42
C GLN A 61 2.28 7.28 -1.24
N VAL A 62 2.75 8.48 -0.90
CA VAL A 62 2.24 9.28 0.23
C VAL A 62 1.86 10.68 -0.25
N PRO A 63 0.60 11.12 -0.06
CA PRO A 63 0.21 12.50 -0.32
C PRO A 63 1.08 13.50 0.45
N ALA A 64 1.30 14.69 -0.11
CA ALA A 64 2.05 15.73 0.58
C ALA A 64 1.35 16.14 1.89
N PHE A 65 2.12 16.32 2.95
CA PHE A 65 1.65 16.79 4.26
C PHE A 65 2.75 17.58 4.97
N GLU A 66 2.35 18.43 5.92
CA GLU A 66 3.26 19.23 6.73
C GLU A 66 3.77 18.46 7.95
N GLY A 67 5.01 18.75 8.36
CA GLY A 67 5.65 18.11 9.50
C GLY A 67 6.31 16.76 9.17
N ASP A 68 6.73 16.05 10.22
CA ASP A 68 7.47 14.80 10.10
C ASP A 68 6.60 13.57 10.33
N GLU A 69 5.44 13.73 10.95
CA GLU A 69 4.52 12.63 11.23
C GLU A 69 3.08 13.04 10.96
N ALA A 70 2.31 12.11 10.40
CA ALA A 70 0.88 12.29 10.23
C ALA A 70 0.16 10.94 10.16
N TRP A 71 -1.14 10.96 10.47
CA TRP A 71 -1.99 9.79 10.39
C TRP A 71 -2.55 9.65 8.98
N PHE A 72 -2.47 8.44 8.45
CA PHE A 72 -2.97 8.11 7.13
C PHE A 72 -3.81 6.87 7.14
N GLU A 73 -4.81 6.87 6.27
CA GLU A 73 -5.46 5.64 5.86
C GLU A 73 -4.56 4.91 4.85
N MET A 74 -4.05 3.75 5.25
CA MET A 74 -3.08 2.96 4.49
C MET A 74 -3.74 1.73 3.87
N GLU A 75 -3.31 1.37 2.66
CA GLU A 75 -3.73 0.15 1.96
C GLU A 75 -2.52 -0.71 1.55
N LEU A 76 -2.59 -2.02 1.78
CA LEU A 76 -1.67 -3.00 1.20
C LEU A 76 -2.23 -3.45 -0.14
N VAL A 77 -1.58 -3.05 -1.21
CA VAL A 77 -2.03 -3.20 -2.59
C VAL A 77 -1.22 -4.29 -3.29
N GLU A 78 -1.89 -5.02 -4.16
CA GLU A 78 -1.28 -5.96 -5.11
C GLU A 78 -0.28 -5.22 -6.01
N GLY A 79 0.95 -5.73 -6.03
CA GLY A 79 2.02 -5.19 -6.86
C GLY A 79 2.93 -6.31 -7.36
N LEU A 80 3.61 -6.04 -8.47
CA LEU A 80 4.62 -6.95 -9.02
C LEU A 80 6.00 -6.29 -8.88
N PRO A 81 7.03 -7.00 -8.37
CA PRO A 81 7.00 -8.39 -7.92
C PRO A 81 6.43 -8.61 -6.50
N TRP A 82 6.16 -7.54 -5.73
CA TRP A 82 5.66 -7.63 -4.36
C TRP A 82 4.51 -6.66 -4.11
N ASN A 83 3.62 -7.04 -3.18
CA ASN A 83 2.63 -6.13 -2.63
C ASN A 83 3.31 -4.93 -1.96
N TYR A 84 2.69 -3.77 -2.04
CA TYR A 84 3.24 -2.53 -1.49
C TYR A 84 2.17 -1.76 -0.71
N TRP A 85 2.63 -0.96 0.24
CA TRP A 85 1.76 -0.07 0.99
C TRP A 85 1.63 1.27 0.29
N ARG A 86 0.44 1.85 0.29
CA ARG A 86 0.20 3.24 -0.13
C ARG A 86 -0.67 3.97 0.88
N ALA A 87 -0.48 5.28 0.98
CA ALA A 87 -1.36 6.14 1.73
C ALA A 87 -2.48 6.67 0.81
N VAL A 88 -3.72 6.49 1.22
CA VAL A 88 -4.91 6.91 0.46
C VAL A 88 -5.25 8.36 0.74
N ARG A 89 -5.26 8.75 2.03
CA ARG A 89 -5.54 10.10 2.50
C ARG A 89 -5.03 10.33 3.91
N GLN A 90 -4.71 11.58 4.23
CA GLN A 90 -4.45 12.02 5.59
C GLN A 90 -5.76 11.98 6.39
N VAL A 91 -5.68 11.56 7.64
CA VAL A 91 -6.81 11.49 8.58
C VAL A 91 -6.41 12.10 9.92
N GLU A 92 -7.40 12.42 10.74
CA GLU A 92 -7.13 12.72 12.15
C GLU A 92 -6.68 11.44 12.87
N GLY A 93 -5.76 11.61 13.83
CA GLY A 93 -5.32 10.49 14.66
C GLY A 93 -6.49 9.90 15.45
N PRO A 94 -6.41 8.62 15.86
CA PRO A 94 -7.39 8.07 16.79
C PRO A 94 -7.44 8.96 18.03
N ALA A 95 -8.65 9.33 18.48
CA ALA A 95 -8.89 10.30 19.56
C ALA A 95 -8.24 9.93 20.93
N ASN A 96 -7.64 8.74 21.03
CA ASN A 96 -7.01 8.19 22.23
C ASN A 96 -5.60 7.65 21.90
N ALA A 97 -4.68 8.52 21.47
CA ALA A 97 -3.27 8.17 21.22
C ALA A 97 -2.35 8.83 22.23
#